data_AF-A0A4V3HEQ6-F1
#
_entry.id   AF-A0A4V3HEQ6-F1
#
_cell.length_a   1.000
_cell.length_b   1.000
_cell.length_c   1.000
_cell.angle_alpha   90.00
_cell.angle_beta   90.00
_cell.angle_gamma   90.00
#
_symmetry.space_group_name_H-M   'P 1'
#
loop_
_entity.id
_entity.type
_entity.pdbx_description
1 polymer ?
#
loop_
_entity_poly.entity_id
_entity_poly.type
_entity_poly.pdbx_seq_one_letter_code
_entity_poly.pdbx_strand_id
1 'polypeptide(L)'
;MVRRGKYRYGSRSVIGISVSALSIVLLAGCGGGGDSGTASTGSSGSGSGTAGTGGSGSNPVPEKRASVSGKVTYDYVPTAFGTTAEGVRSARLDYAKTEKRAVRRARVEVVSEDGKSVIGTGMTDDAGAYAIDLPAGVRVYIRVMSQVSDGPADTPDYLVRVRDNTAPEFKTSPASAPLYAMRGSVILTKAGGTQIDMNAGSGWTGSGYGAVRAAAPFAILDQIVTASQKLHRAAPAVKLPALDVFWSPRNRPAQGDVADGLIQTSHYMPDAAKKGIYLLGAQNVDTDEYDASVIVHEYGHYLEANVSRSDSVGGLHSIGNALDMRVAFGEAWGNAFSSMVRDTPDYADTQGPLQAGAGLVMKLDELEKGATPGWFDESAVGRFLYSLYVSPDIGFHAIYQTMIDGQKRTPALTSVFSFATALRAGLSDAGKAKLDALLDDMRVQAGPQLDAWGTQTRFYDPALINPAIFPVYVPIKPGASATSCTTTQLGVGNKLGNYGHLRITVPTAGKYEIAVTPPPGVDMSDVGTRVFAYGNELPDLLGAKGRRVTEFPAAGDYVADVALSANLDEAGTPGAAPQCVGVSMQAVSQ
;
A
#
# COMPACT_ATOMS: atom_id res chain seq x y z
N MET A 1 -0.29 0.15 12.17
CA MET A 1 0.88 0.96 11.78
C MET A 1 2.15 0.67 12.61
N VAL A 2 3.14 0.02 12.00
CA VAL A 2 4.49 -0.20 12.57
C VAL A 2 5.34 1.07 12.41
N ARG A 3 6.10 1.40 13.46
CA ARG A 3 7.17 2.43 13.47
C ARG A 3 7.91 2.48 12.14
N ARG A 4 7.77 3.60 11.40
CA ARG A 4 8.84 4.03 10.48
C ARG A 4 10.13 4.12 11.31
N GLY A 5 11.23 3.62 10.75
CA GLY A 5 12.51 3.53 11.43
C GLY A 5 12.82 4.81 12.21
N LYS A 6 13.30 4.64 13.45
CA LYS A 6 13.75 5.72 14.33
C LYS A 6 14.44 6.80 13.49
N TYR A 7 13.83 7.98 13.43
CA TYR A 7 14.51 9.21 13.01
C TYR A 7 15.62 9.48 14.02
N ARG A 8 16.80 8.90 13.78
CA ARG A 8 17.98 9.12 14.60
C ARG A 8 18.48 10.53 14.34
N TYR A 9 18.17 11.46 15.25
CA TYR A 9 18.96 12.65 15.43
C TYR A 9 20.40 12.22 15.76
N GLY A 10 21.35 12.67 14.94
CA GLY A 10 22.72 12.20 14.98
C GLY A 10 23.44 12.56 16.27
N SER A 11 23.88 11.55 17.01
CA SER A 11 25.01 11.63 17.94
C SER A 11 25.95 10.46 17.63
N ARG A 12 27.09 10.79 16.99
CA ARG A 12 28.16 9.84 16.69
C ARG A 12 28.97 9.58 17.97
N SER A 13 29.00 8.34 18.43
CA SER A 13 30.05 7.87 19.34
C SER A 13 31.11 7.11 18.54
N VAL A 14 32.34 7.57 18.67
CA VAL A 14 33.57 7.08 18.04
C VAL A 14 33.89 5.66 18.55
N ILE A 15 34.12 4.70 17.65
CA ILE A 15 34.83 3.46 17.99
C ILE A 15 35.87 3.22 16.88
N GLY A 16 37.11 3.07 17.31
CA GLY A 16 38.32 3.02 16.49
C GLY A 16 38.42 1.76 15.62
N ILE A 17 39.04 1.95 14.46
CA ILE A 17 39.44 0.91 13.52
C ILE A 17 40.77 0.34 13.99
N SER A 18 40.84 -0.98 14.21
CA SER A 18 42.10 -1.72 14.26
C SER A 18 42.23 -2.59 13.01
N VAL A 19 43.29 -2.29 12.28
CA VAL A 19 43.78 -2.93 11.06
C VAL A 19 44.32 -4.33 11.37
N SER A 20 44.07 -5.30 10.50
CA SER A 20 45.00 -6.41 10.28
C SER A 20 44.90 -6.91 8.84
N ALA A 21 46.06 -6.95 8.20
CA ALA A 21 46.33 -7.30 6.82
C ALA A 21 46.49 -8.81 6.63
N LEU A 22 46.18 -9.32 5.42
CA LEU A 22 46.99 -10.36 4.78
C LEU A 22 46.79 -10.36 3.25
N SER A 23 47.91 -10.51 2.55
CA SER A 23 48.12 -10.36 1.10
C SER A 23 48.26 -11.71 0.37
N ILE A 24 47.68 -11.78 -0.84
CA ILE A 24 48.20 -12.26 -2.18
C ILE A 24 48.76 -13.71 -2.25
N VAL A 25 48.39 -14.59 -3.21
CA VAL A 25 48.99 -14.77 -4.57
C VAL A 25 48.17 -15.75 -5.49
N LEU A 26 47.88 -15.27 -6.71
CA LEU A 26 47.83 -15.81 -8.10
C LEU A 26 47.54 -17.30 -8.45
N LEU A 27 46.73 -17.54 -9.50
CA LEU A 27 47.18 -17.95 -10.85
C LEU A 27 46.07 -18.01 -11.92
N ALA A 28 46.51 -18.00 -13.18
CA ALA A 28 45.89 -17.49 -14.40
C ALA A 28 45.09 -18.51 -15.25
N GLY A 29 44.35 -18.00 -16.24
CA GLY A 29 43.81 -18.75 -17.39
C GLY A 29 43.31 -17.82 -18.50
N CYS A 30 44.12 -17.64 -19.55
CA CYS A 30 43.89 -16.82 -20.74
C CYS A 30 43.02 -17.50 -21.81
N GLY A 31 42.42 -16.66 -22.68
CA GLY A 31 42.13 -16.93 -24.10
C GLY A 31 40.63 -16.83 -24.45
N GLY A 32 40.13 -15.96 -25.34
CA GLY A 32 40.74 -15.03 -26.29
C GLY A 32 40.14 -15.18 -27.70
N GLY A 33 39.47 -14.13 -28.21
CA GLY A 33 39.13 -13.85 -29.63
C GLY A 33 37.90 -14.61 -30.20
N GLY A 34 36.88 -14.02 -30.84
CA GLY A 34 36.70 -12.69 -31.43
C GLY A 34 37.18 -12.62 -32.89
N ASP A 35 36.28 -12.70 -33.87
CA ASP A 35 36.04 -11.63 -34.86
C ASP A 35 34.84 -11.91 -35.82
N SER A 36 34.28 -10.80 -36.28
CA SER A 36 33.37 -10.47 -37.39
C SER A 36 33.56 -11.28 -38.69
N GLY A 37 32.67 -11.32 -39.69
CA GLY A 37 31.46 -10.57 -40.06
C GLY A 37 31.31 -10.65 -41.59
N THR A 38 30.19 -10.14 -42.10
CA THR A 38 29.83 -9.83 -43.52
C THR A 38 28.95 -10.81 -44.31
N ALA A 39 27.95 -10.18 -44.92
CA ALA A 39 26.89 -10.70 -45.76
C ALA A 39 27.33 -10.82 -47.22
N SER A 40 26.71 -11.73 -47.97
CA SER A 40 26.38 -11.46 -49.38
C SER A 40 25.21 -12.33 -49.85
N THR A 41 24.43 -11.71 -50.72
CA THR A 41 23.24 -12.12 -51.45
C THR A 41 23.52 -13.08 -52.61
N GLY A 42 22.55 -13.91 -53.01
CA GLY A 42 22.40 -14.25 -54.43
C GLY A 42 21.85 -15.64 -54.80
N SER A 43 20.63 -15.62 -55.33
CA SER A 43 20.15 -16.34 -56.53
C SER A 43 19.92 -17.87 -56.54
N SER A 44 18.64 -18.17 -56.78
CA SER A 44 18.02 -19.22 -57.60
C SER A 44 18.88 -20.17 -58.43
N GLY A 45 18.49 -21.46 -58.41
CA GLY A 45 18.82 -22.48 -59.40
C GLY A 45 17.91 -23.71 -59.26
N SER A 46 17.04 -23.92 -60.26
CA SER A 46 16.18 -25.09 -60.47
C SER A 46 17.00 -26.27 -61.01
N GLY A 47 16.61 -27.52 -60.69
CA GLY A 47 17.06 -28.68 -61.47
C GLY A 47 17.07 -30.05 -60.80
N SER A 48 16.04 -30.85 -61.11
CA SER A 48 16.13 -32.28 -61.48
C SER A 48 16.63 -33.32 -60.46
N GLY A 49 15.66 -33.99 -59.82
CA GLY A 49 15.42 -35.44 -59.97
C GLY A 49 16.57 -36.44 -59.77
N THR A 50 16.50 -37.18 -58.66
CA THR A 50 16.89 -38.60 -58.59
C THR A 50 15.96 -39.34 -57.64
N ALA A 51 15.48 -40.49 -58.10
CA ALA A 51 14.56 -41.37 -57.41
C ALA A 51 15.27 -42.27 -56.39
N GLY A 52 14.57 -42.56 -55.29
CA GLY A 52 14.64 -43.84 -54.60
C GLY A 52 15.69 -43.98 -53.49
N THR A 53 15.23 -43.95 -52.24
CA THR A 53 15.36 -45.07 -51.30
C THR A 53 14.47 -44.82 -50.09
N GLY A 54 13.63 -45.80 -49.78
CA GLY A 54 12.65 -45.72 -48.70
C GLY A 54 13.31 -45.62 -47.34
N GLY A 55 13.22 -44.44 -46.73
CA GLY A 55 13.34 -44.26 -45.30
C GLY A 55 11.93 -44.28 -44.71
N SER A 56 11.64 -45.31 -43.91
CA SER A 56 10.43 -45.41 -43.09
C SER A 56 10.29 -44.16 -42.21
N GLY A 57 9.56 -43.17 -42.71
CA GLY A 57 9.08 -42.06 -41.92
C GLY A 57 8.12 -42.60 -40.88
N SER A 58 8.59 -42.76 -39.64
CA SER A 58 7.71 -42.80 -38.49
C SER A 58 6.96 -41.47 -38.46
N ASN A 59 5.73 -41.47 -38.98
CA ASN A 59 4.78 -40.42 -38.64
C ASN A 59 4.79 -40.32 -37.10
N PRO A 60 5.07 -39.15 -36.50
CA PRO A 60 4.84 -39.00 -35.07
C PRO A 60 3.37 -39.33 -34.85
N VAL A 61 3.13 -40.39 -34.08
CA VAL A 61 1.78 -40.72 -33.60
C VAL A 61 1.23 -39.44 -33.00
N PRO A 62 0.07 -38.92 -33.43
CA PRO A 62 -0.49 -37.73 -32.82
C PRO A 62 -0.61 -38.02 -31.32
N GLU A 63 0.17 -37.31 -30.50
CA GLU A 63 0.06 -37.43 -29.05
C GLU A 63 -1.41 -37.20 -28.70
N LYS A 64 -2.05 -38.22 -28.12
CA LYS A 64 -3.41 -38.08 -27.62
C LYS A 64 -3.36 -37.05 -26.49
N ARG A 65 -3.69 -35.80 -26.83
CA ARG A 65 -3.82 -34.70 -25.87
C ARG A 65 -5.01 -35.00 -24.96
N ALA A 66 -4.75 -35.04 -23.67
CA ALA A 66 -5.73 -35.02 -22.60
C ALA A 66 -5.88 -33.57 -22.12
N SER A 67 -7.12 -33.10 -21.92
CA SER A 67 -7.35 -31.84 -21.22
C SER A 67 -7.67 -32.13 -19.76
N VAL A 68 -6.93 -31.53 -18.82
CA VAL A 68 -7.33 -31.50 -17.41
C VAL A 68 -7.99 -30.16 -17.15
N SER A 69 -9.25 -30.20 -16.71
CA SER A 69 -10.06 -29.01 -16.49
C SER A 69 -10.82 -29.11 -15.18
N GLY A 70 -11.45 -28.02 -14.75
CA GLY A 70 -12.32 -28.03 -13.59
C GLY A 70 -12.55 -26.64 -13.04
N LYS A 71 -13.18 -26.57 -11.88
CA LYS A 71 -13.45 -25.33 -11.15
C LYS A 71 -12.75 -25.32 -9.80
N VAL A 72 -12.09 -24.21 -9.48
CA VAL A 72 -11.47 -23.96 -8.19
C VAL A 72 -12.33 -22.98 -7.40
N THR A 73 -12.65 -23.36 -6.17
CA THR A 73 -13.45 -22.56 -5.25
C THR A 73 -12.77 -22.45 -3.88
N TYR A 74 -13.18 -21.46 -3.10
CA TYR A 74 -12.80 -21.31 -1.70
C TYR A 74 -14.05 -21.03 -0.85
N ASP A 75 -14.02 -21.45 0.40
CA ASP A 75 -15.02 -21.10 1.40
C ASP A 75 -14.85 -19.64 1.83
N TYR A 76 -15.75 -18.76 1.40
CA TYR A 76 -15.86 -17.38 1.85
C TYR A 76 -16.76 -17.30 3.09
N VAL A 77 -16.27 -16.66 4.15
CA VAL A 77 -17.04 -16.39 5.36
C VAL A 77 -17.47 -14.93 5.36
N PRO A 78 -18.78 -14.61 5.26
CA PRO A 78 -19.24 -13.23 5.26
C PRO A 78 -19.18 -12.60 6.67
N THR A 79 -19.06 -11.28 6.71
CA THR A 79 -19.27 -10.50 7.93
C THR A 79 -20.76 -10.24 8.15
N ALA A 80 -21.27 -10.54 9.34
CA ALA A 80 -22.60 -10.14 9.79
C ALA A 80 -22.51 -8.88 10.65
N PHE A 81 -23.19 -7.82 10.22
CA PHE A 81 -23.30 -6.56 10.96
C PHE A 81 -24.51 -6.57 11.89
N GLY A 82 -24.40 -5.83 12.99
CA GLY A 82 -25.45 -5.68 13.98
C GLY A 82 -25.28 -4.42 14.81
N THR A 83 -26.11 -4.32 15.84
CA THR A 83 -26.06 -3.24 16.83
C THR A 83 -26.33 -3.85 18.19
N THR A 84 -25.52 -3.51 19.20
CA THR A 84 -25.73 -3.95 20.58
C THR A 84 -26.96 -3.28 21.18
N ALA A 85 -27.41 -3.74 22.35
CA ALA A 85 -28.54 -3.13 23.06
C ALA A 85 -28.27 -1.65 23.41
N GLU A 86 -27.01 -1.27 23.56
CA GLU A 86 -26.53 0.09 23.85
C GLU A 86 -26.39 0.97 22.59
N GLY A 87 -26.80 0.48 21.42
CA GLY A 87 -26.73 1.23 20.16
C GLY A 87 -25.34 1.27 19.52
N VAL A 88 -24.40 0.43 19.97
CA VAL A 88 -23.03 0.36 19.40
C VAL A 88 -23.03 -0.59 18.21
N ARG A 89 -22.47 -0.17 17.07
CA ARG A 89 -22.35 -1.05 15.90
C ARG A 89 -21.46 -2.25 16.23
N SER A 90 -21.82 -3.42 15.73
CA SER A 90 -21.07 -4.65 15.94
C SER A 90 -20.92 -5.41 14.63
N ALA A 91 -19.88 -6.24 14.55
CA ALA A 91 -19.61 -7.12 13.43
C ALA A 91 -19.07 -8.45 13.96
N ARG A 92 -19.27 -9.51 13.18
CA ARG A 92 -18.71 -10.85 13.42
C ARG A 92 -18.58 -11.62 12.11
N LEU A 93 -17.74 -12.64 12.08
CA LEU A 93 -17.77 -13.62 11.00
C LEU A 93 -18.97 -14.56 11.17
N ASP A 94 -19.74 -14.76 10.09
CA ASP A 94 -20.91 -15.64 10.06
C ASP A 94 -20.59 -16.95 9.36
N TYR A 95 -19.93 -17.86 10.09
CA TYR A 95 -19.54 -19.18 9.59
C TYR A 95 -20.74 -20.02 9.12
N ALA A 96 -21.94 -19.79 9.65
CA ALA A 96 -23.15 -20.50 9.23
C ALA A 96 -23.60 -20.12 7.80
N LYS A 97 -23.15 -18.94 7.32
CA LYS A 97 -23.39 -18.44 5.95
C LYS A 97 -22.15 -18.56 5.06
N THR A 98 -21.28 -19.52 5.33
CA THR A 98 -20.13 -19.79 4.46
C THR A 98 -20.60 -20.13 3.05
N GLU A 99 -20.01 -19.46 2.04
CA GLU A 99 -20.33 -19.62 0.62
C GLU A 99 -19.12 -20.12 -0.15
N LYS A 100 -19.31 -20.98 -1.16
CA LYS A 100 -18.23 -21.31 -2.10
C LYS A 100 -18.13 -20.24 -3.17
N ARG A 101 -17.02 -19.50 -3.19
CA ARG A 101 -16.71 -18.49 -4.22
C ARG A 101 -15.60 -18.96 -5.13
N ALA A 102 -15.56 -18.43 -6.35
CA ALA A 102 -14.54 -18.77 -7.33
C ALA A 102 -13.17 -18.27 -6.87
N VAL A 103 -12.13 -19.10 -7.01
CA VAL A 103 -10.75 -18.61 -6.96
C VAL A 103 -10.45 -18.00 -8.33
N ARG A 104 -10.39 -16.66 -8.40
CA ARG A 104 -10.23 -15.93 -9.67
C ARG A 104 -8.76 -15.69 -10.00
N ARG A 105 -8.39 -15.82 -11.27
CA ARG A 105 -7.07 -15.42 -11.82
C ARG A 105 -5.86 -16.09 -11.17
N ALA A 106 -6.06 -17.17 -10.42
CA ALA A 106 -5.00 -17.86 -9.70
C ALA A 106 -4.27 -18.87 -10.59
N ARG A 107 -2.96 -19.00 -10.36
CA ARG A 107 -2.08 -19.93 -11.06
C ARG A 107 -2.38 -21.37 -10.68
N VAL A 108 -2.64 -22.19 -11.69
CA VAL A 108 -2.83 -23.63 -11.60
C VAL A 108 -1.61 -24.32 -12.19
N GLU A 109 -1.07 -25.28 -11.46
CA GLU A 109 0.02 -26.15 -11.92
C GLU A 109 -0.46 -27.59 -11.96
N VAL A 110 -0.04 -28.30 -13.00
CA VAL A 110 -0.11 -29.76 -13.08
C VAL A 110 1.28 -30.26 -12.74
N VAL A 111 1.39 -31.03 -11.66
CA VAL A 111 2.67 -31.46 -11.10
C VAL A 111 2.78 -32.97 -11.21
N SER A 112 3.99 -33.47 -11.50
CA SER A 112 4.30 -34.91 -11.46
C SER A 112 3.92 -35.53 -10.12
N GLU A 113 3.58 -36.82 -10.10
CA GLU A 113 3.24 -37.55 -8.87
C GLU A 113 4.32 -37.42 -7.77
N ASP A 114 5.60 -37.41 -8.16
CA ASP A 114 6.74 -37.24 -7.25
C ASP A 114 6.96 -35.79 -6.78
N GLY A 115 6.20 -34.83 -7.32
CA GLY A 115 6.27 -33.42 -6.96
C GLY A 115 7.49 -32.66 -7.49
N LYS A 116 8.33 -33.29 -8.32
CA LYS A 116 9.61 -32.72 -8.77
C LYS A 116 9.50 -31.83 -10.00
N SER A 117 8.48 -32.03 -10.85
CA SER A 117 8.32 -31.27 -12.07
C SER A 117 6.93 -30.70 -12.24
N VAL A 118 6.85 -29.45 -12.69
CA VAL A 118 5.62 -28.84 -13.19
C VAL A 118 5.51 -29.19 -14.67
N ILE A 119 4.51 -29.98 -15.02
CA ILE A 119 4.30 -30.54 -16.36
C ILE A 119 3.42 -29.61 -17.20
N GLY A 120 2.58 -28.80 -16.55
CA GLY A 120 1.76 -27.79 -17.22
C GLY A 120 1.36 -26.69 -16.26
N THR A 121 1.05 -25.52 -16.80
CA THR A 121 0.57 -24.37 -16.04
C THR A 121 -0.59 -23.70 -16.75
N GLY A 122 -1.53 -23.17 -15.98
CA GLY A 122 -2.64 -22.36 -16.45
C GLY A 122 -3.05 -21.33 -15.40
N MET A 123 -4.13 -20.62 -15.68
CA MET A 123 -4.80 -19.73 -14.73
C MET A 123 -6.26 -20.13 -14.63
N THR A 124 -6.87 -19.86 -13.48
CA THR A 124 -8.32 -19.82 -13.36
C THR A 124 -8.89 -18.55 -13.98
N ASP A 125 -10.06 -18.62 -14.60
CA ASP A 125 -10.80 -17.44 -15.06
C ASP A 125 -11.59 -16.78 -13.91
N ASP A 126 -12.43 -15.79 -14.23
CA ASP A 126 -13.27 -15.10 -13.23
C ASP A 126 -14.40 -15.98 -12.64
N ALA A 127 -14.73 -17.10 -13.30
CA ALA A 127 -15.64 -18.11 -12.79
C ALA A 127 -14.91 -19.21 -11.99
N GLY A 128 -13.58 -19.13 -11.88
CA GLY A 128 -12.72 -20.12 -11.22
C GLY A 128 -12.45 -21.35 -12.07
N ALA A 129 -12.83 -21.35 -13.35
CA ALA A 129 -12.61 -22.47 -14.25
C ALA A 129 -11.19 -22.45 -14.81
N TYR A 130 -10.62 -23.63 -15.02
CA TYR A 130 -9.32 -23.80 -15.69
C TYR A 130 -9.37 -24.97 -16.67
N ALA A 131 -8.48 -24.94 -17.66
CA ALA A 131 -8.21 -26.05 -18.57
C ALA A 131 -6.74 -26.02 -18.99
N ILE A 132 -6.06 -27.17 -18.93
CA ILE A 132 -4.65 -27.34 -19.27
C ILE A 132 -4.51 -28.58 -20.14
N ASP A 133 -3.90 -28.42 -21.31
CA ASP A 133 -3.60 -29.53 -22.23
C ASP A 133 -2.32 -30.25 -21.83
N LEU A 134 -2.39 -31.58 -21.77
CA LEU A 134 -1.33 -32.46 -21.29
C LEU A 134 -1.33 -33.79 -22.08
N PRO A 135 -0.25 -34.58 -22.04
CA PRO A 135 -0.29 -35.95 -22.57
C PRO A 135 -1.24 -36.85 -21.76
N ALA A 136 -1.94 -37.76 -22.43
CA ALA A 136 -2.70 -38.83 -21.77
C ALA A 136 -1.77 -39.90 -21.16
N GLY A 137 -2.23 -40.59 -20.11
CA GLY A 137 -1.51 -41.69 -19.47
C GLY A 137 -0.44 -41.27 -18.46
N VAL A 138 -0.44 -40.01 -18.01
CA VAL A 138 0.54 -39.48 -17.04
C VAL A 138 -0.11 -39.39 -15.66
N ARG A 139 0.64 -39.76 -14.62
CA ARG A 139 0.22 -39.62 -13.22
C ARG A 139 0.63 -38.24 -12.68
N VAL A 140 -0.36 -37.44 -12.31
CA VAL A 140 -0.17 -36.04 -11.93
C VAL A 140 -1.08 -35.66 -10.76
N TYR A 141 -0.79 -34.54 -10.10
CA TYR A 141 -1.77 -33.87 -9.23
C TYR A 141 -1.89 -32.39 -9.62
N ILE A 142 -3.01 -31.79 -9.29
CA ILE A 142 -3.25 -30.36 -9.49
C ILE A 142 -2.83 -29.59 -8.23
N ARG A 143 -2.10 -28.50 -8.43
CA ARG A 143 -1.68 -27.56 -7.39
C ARG A 143 -2.15 -26.16 -7.77
N VAL A 144 -2.99 -25.56 -6.95
CA VAL A 144 -3.42 -24.16 -7.12
C VAL A 144 -2.59 -23.29 -6.20
N MET A 145 -1.87 -22.33 -6.77
CA MET A 145 -0.98 -21.45 -6.04
C MET A 145 -1.72 -20.20 -5.60
N SER A 146 -1.38 -19.67 -4.43
CA SER A 146 -1.81 -18.34 -3.96
C SER A 146 -1.06 -17.20 -4.68
N GLN A 147 -1.14 -17.21 -6.00
CA GLN A 147 -0.59 -16.21 -6.88
C GLN A 147 -1.61 -15.91 -7.97
N VAL A 148 -1.97 -14.64 -8.12
CA VAL A 148 -2.80 -14.14 -9.21
C VAL A 148 -1.99 -13.23 -10.12
N SER A 149 -2.29 -13.26 -11.41
CA SER A 149 -1.71 -12.35 -12.38
C SER A 149 -2.71 -12.09 -13.49
N ASP A 150 -2.67 -10.88 -14.05
CA ASP A 150 -3.39 -10.53 -15.28
C ASP A 150 -2.47 -9.74 -16.21
N GLY A 151 -2.76 -9.76 -17.52
CA GLY A 151 -1.89 -9.23 -18.56
C GLY A 151 -0.76 -10.19 -19.01
N PRO A 152 0.15 -9.73 -19.90
CA PRO A 152 1.24 -10.54 -20.44
C PRO A 152 2.21 -11.03 -19.36
N ALA A 153 2.73 -12.26 -19.49
CA ALA A 153 3.57 -12.90 -18.47
C ALA A 153 4.80 -12.07 -18.03
N ASP A 154 5.44 -11.38 -18.97
CA ASP A 154 6.64 -10.59 -18.70
C ASP A 154 6.34 -9.19 -18.14
N THR A 155 5.13 -8.67 -18.37
CA THR A 155 4.74 -7.31 -17.97
C THR A 155 3.29 -7.24 -17.50
N PRO A 156 2.91 -8.00 -16.46
CA PRO A 156 1.53 -8.12 -16.03
C PRO A 156 0.97 -6.77 -15.59
N ASP A 157 -0.33 -6.58 -15.79
CA ASP A 157 -1.05 -5.39 -15.34
C ASP A 157 -1.15 -5.36 -13.81
N TYR A 158 -1.23 -6.54 -13.20
CA TYR A 158 -1.00 -6.75 -11.77
C TYR A 158 -0.53 -8.17 -11.48
N LEU A 159 0.25 -8.32 -10.42
CA LEU A 159 0.78 -9.59 -9.92
C LEU A 159 0.78 -9.58 -8.39
N VAL A 160 0.00 -10.47 -7.79
CA VAL A 160 -0.18 -10.53 -6.33
C VAL A 160 0.07 -11.94 -5.83
N ARG A 161 0.75 -12.04 -4.69
CA ARG A 161 1.19 -13.29 -4.08
C ARG A 161 0.89 -13.28 -2.58
N VAL A 162 0.38 -14.38 -2.04
CA VAL A 162 0.24 -14.55 -0.58
C VAL A 162 1.28 -15.52 -0.07
N ARG A 163 2.06 -15.10 0.93
CA ARG A 163 3.24 -15.80 1.44
C ARG A 163 3.19 -15.95 2.94
N ASP A 164 3.86 -16.97 3.44
CA ASP A 164 4.06 -17.18 4.87
C ASP A 164 5.30 -16.43 5.36
N ASN A 165 5.13 -15.26 5.96
CA ASN A 165 6.24 -14.50 6.56
C ASN A 165 6.88 -15.20 7.76
N THR A 166 6.25 -16.25 8.28
CA THR A 166 6.73 -16.95 9.47
C THR A 166 7.57 -18.17 9.12
N ALA A 167 7.65 -18.53 7.84
CA ALA A 167 8.53 -19.58 7.34
C ALA A 167 10.02 -19.17 7.42
N PRO A 168 10.95 -20.12 7.62
CA PRO A 168 12.38 -19.82 7.72
C PRO A 168 12.95 -19.02 6.55
N GLU A 169 12.45 -19.25 5.33
CA GLU A 169 12.90 -18.62 4.09
C GLU A 169 12.64 -17.11 4.08
N PHE A 170 11.65 -16.62 4.82
CA PHE A 170 11.39 -15.19 4.94
C PHE A 170 12.58 -14.44 5.57
N LYS A 171 13.31 -15.07 6.50
CA LYS A 171 14.48 -14.47 7.16
C LYS A 171 15.65 -14.24 6.20
N THR A 172 15.73 -14.99 5.10
CA THR A 172 16.70 -14.77 4.02
C THR A 172 16.29 -13.59 3.16
N SER A 173 15.02 -13.57 2.73
CA SER A 173 14.42 -12.47 1.98
C SER A 173 12.89 -12.62 2.03
N PRO A 174 12.12 -11.51 2.12
CA PRO A 174 10.66 -11.59 2.02
C PRO A 174 10.19 -12.30 0.73
N ALA A 175 10.91 -12.12 -0.38
CA ALA A 175 10.56 -12.72 -1.67
C ALA A 175 10.78 -14.25 -1.72
N SER A 176 11.61 -14.82 -0.84
CA SER A 176 11.82 -16.27 -0.73
C SER A 176 10.81 -16.96 0.18
N ALA A 177 10.00 -16.21 0.93
CA ALA A 177 8.93 -16.80 1.72
C ALA A 177 7.99 -17.64 0.83
N PRO A 178 7.61 -18.86 1.27
CA PRO A 178 6.86 -19.79 0.44
C PRO A 178 5.46 -19.25 0.18
N LEU A 179 4.97 -19.50 -1.04
CA LEU A 179 3.58 -19.29 -1.39
C LEU A 179 2.71 -20.38 -0.75
N TYR A 180 1.51 -20.02 -0.32
CA TYR A 180 0.49 -21.02 -0.01
C TYR A 180 0.01 -21.72 -1.28
N ALA A 181 -0.38 -22.99 -1.17
CA ALA A 181 -0.96 -23.73 -2.27
C ALA A 181 -1.95 -24.78 -1.78
N MET A 182 -3.02 -25.00 -2.55
CA MET A 182 -3.91 -26.15 -2.39
C MET A 182 -3.48 -27.27 -3.33
N ARG A 183 -3.41 -28.49 -2.83
CA ARG A 183 -3.02 -29.69 -3.59
C ARG A 183 -4.18 -30.68 -3.69
N GLY A 184 -4.45 -31.17 -4.89
CA GLY A 184 -5.40 -32.25 -5.15
C GLY A 184 -4.77 -33.65 -5.03
N SER A 185 -5.60 -34.67 -5.17
CA SER A 185 -5.16 -36.06 -5.23
C SER A 185 -4.42 -36.38 -6.54
N VAL A 186 -3.60 -37.43 -6.52
CA VAL A 186 -2.95 -37.93 -7.74
C VAL A 186 -3.96 -38.64 -8.63
N ILE A 187 -3.93 -38.35 -9.92
CA ILE A 187 -4.82 -38.87 -10.97
C ILE A 187 -4.00 -39.37 -12.17
N LEU A 188 -4.61 -40.25 -12.97
CA LEU A 188 -4.09 -40.64 -14.28
C LEU A 188 -4.83 -39.85 -15.37
N THR A 189 -4.11 -39.09 -16.20
CA THR A 189 -4.71 -38.30 -17.29
C THR A 189 -5.32 -39.22 -18.35
N LYS A 190 -6.53 -38.91 -18.83
CA LYS A 190 -7.26 -39.72 -19.82
C LYS A 190 -7.38 -38.97 -21.14
N ALA A 191 -7.30 -39.69 -22.26
CA ALA A 191 -7.43 -39.10 -23.60
C ALA A 191 -8.78 -38.40 -23.85
N GLY A 192 -9.84 -38.76 -23.11
CA GLY A 192 -11.14 -38.07 -23.14
C GLY A 192 -11.23 -36.84 -22.21
N GLY A 193 -10.11 -36.41 -21.63
CA GLY A 193 -10.05 -35.37 -20.61
C GLY A 193 -10.30 -35.89 -19.19
N THR A 194 -9.99 -35.07 -18.20
CA THR A 194 -10.25 -35.35 -16.78
C THR A 194 -10.69 -34.07 -16.08
N GLN A 195 -11.87 -34.11 -15.48
CA GLN A 195 -12.40 -32.98 -14.71
C GLN A 195 -12.01 -33.13 -13.23
N ILE A 196 -11.43 -32.08 -12.65
CA ILE A 196 -10.97 -32.02 -11.26
C ILE A 196 -11.39 -30.67 -10.68
N ASP A 197 -12.48 -30.69 -9.94
CA ASP A 197 -12.91 -29.55 -9.15
C ASP A 197 -12.20 -29.56 -7.79
N MET A 198 -11.85 -28.39 -7.29
CA MET A 198 -11.14 -28.21 -6.02
C MET A 198 -11.83 -27.15 -5.17
N ASN A 199 -11.90 -27.38 -3.86
CA ASN A 199 -12.41 -26.41 -2.90
C ASN A 199 -11.42 -26.24 -1.75
N ALA A 200 -10.98 -25.00 -1.53
CA ALA A 200 -10.21 -24.64 -0.37
C ALA A 200 -11.17 -24.41 0.81
N GLY A 201 -11.09 -25.26 1.83
CA GLY A 201 -11.95 -25.17 3.01
C GLY A 201 -11.55 -24.03 3.96
N SER A 202 -12.50 -23.46 4.69
CA SER A 202 -12.24 -22.38 5.65
C SER A 202 -11.39 -22.82 6.84
N GLY A 203 -11.36 -24.12 7.13
CA GLY A 203 -10.73 -24.69 8.32
C GLY A 203 -11.63 -24.67 9.56
N TRP A 204 -12.80 -24.02 9.49
CA TRP A 204 -13.75 -23.95 10.60
C TRP A 204 -14.47 -25.29 10.82
N THR A 205 -14.45 -25.80 12.04
CA THR A 205 -15.07 -27.09 12.41
C THR A 205 -16.26 -26.95 13.35
N GLY A 206 -16.81 -25.73 13.50
CA GLY A 206 -17.99 -25.44 14.31
C GLY A 206 -17.70 -24.69 15.63
N SER A 207 -16.54 -24.94 16.25
CA SER A 207 -16.12 -24.31 17.51
C SER A 207 -14.78 -23.58 17.43
N GLY A 208 -14.18 -23.53 16.24
CA GLY A 208 -12.85 -22.98 16.00
C GLY A 208 -12.25 -23.47 14.68
N TYR A 209 -11.06 -22.98 14.35
CA TYR A 209 -10.26 -23.49 13.23
C TYR A 209 -9.57 -24.81 13.61
N GLY A 210 -10.32 -25.92 13.53
CA GLY A 210 -9.82 -27.28 13.79
C GLY A 210 -9.14 -27.95 12.60
N ALA A 211 -9.26 -27.38 11.40
CA ALA A 211 -8.62 -27.84 10.18
C ALA A 211 -7.77 -26.73 9.54
N VAL A 212 -7.00 -27.10 8.52
CA VAL A 212 -6.18 -26.13 7.76
C VAL A 212 -7.08 -25.06 7.14
N ARG A 213 -6.75 -23.78 7.37
CA ARG A 213 -7.41 -22.61 6.76
C ARG A 213 -6.98 -22.44 5.30
N ALA A 214 -7.24 -23.45 4.48
CA ALA A 214 -6.79 -23.48 3.08
C ALA A 214 -7.40 -22.34 2.24
N ALA A 215 -8.61 -21.87 2.61
CA ALA A 215 -9.30 -20.77 1.93
C ALA A 215 -8.67 -19.39 2.17
N ALA A 216 -8.01 -19.17 3.31
CA ALA A 216 -7.51 -17.85 3.72
C ALA A 216 -6.67 -17.12 2.66
N PRO A 217 -5.60 -17.72 2.09
CA PRO A 217 -4.83 -17.04 1.05
C PRO A 217 -5.65 -16.73 -0.21
N PHE A 218 -6.66 -17.53 -0.54
CA PHE A 218 -7.51 -17.28 -1.70
C PHE A 218 -8.58 -16.23 -1.43
N ALA A 219 -9.11 -16.16 -0.21
CA ALA A 219 -10.01 -15.08 0.22
C ALA A 219 -9.33 -13.72 0.18
N ILE A 220 -8.08 -13.64 0.66
CA ILE A 220 -7.21 -12.45 0.56
C ILE A 220 -7.01 -12.03 -0.91
N LEU A 221 -6.61 -12.98 -1.76
CA LEU A 221 -6.41 -12.71 -3.19
C LEU A 221 -7.68 -12.22 -3.87
N ASP A 222 -8.83 -12.79 -3.52
CA ASP A 222 -10.11 -12.42 -4.11
C ASP A 222 -10.45 -10.95 -3.88
N GLN A 223 -10.23 -10.43 -2.66
CA GLN A 223 -10.45 -9.01 -2.37
C GLN A 223 -9.51 -8.09 -3.18
N ILE A 224 -8.25 -8.48 -3.31
CA ILE A 224 -7.25 -7.72 -4.07
C ILE A 224 -7.51 -7.79 -5.58
N VAL A 225 -7.99 -8.92 -6.11
CA VAL A 225 -8.43 -9.02 -7.51
C VAL A 225 -9.61 -8.08 -7.76
N THR A 226 -10.61 -8.03 -6.87
CA THR A 226 -11.72 -7.07 -7.00
C THR A 226 -11.22 -5.63 -7.07
N ALA A 227 -10.32 -5.24 -6.17
CA ALA A 227 -9.72 -3.91 -6.14
C ALA A 227 -8.90 -3.61 -7.42
N SER A 228 -8.05 -4.55 -7.83
CA SER A 228 -7.19 -4.43 -9.03
C SER A 228 -8.03 -4.25 -10.30
N GLN A 229 -9.10 -5.05 -10.45
CA GLN A 229 -10.02 -4.93 -11.59
C GLN A 229 -10.78 -3.60 -11.58
N LYS A 230 -11.19 -3.08 -10.41
CA LYS A 230 -11.85 -1.76 -10.32
C LYS A 230 -10.90 -0.63 -10.74
N LEU A 231 -9.65 -0.67 -10.28
CA LEU A 231 -8.61 0.29 -10.67
C LEU A 231 -8.30 0.23 -12.17
N HIS A 232 -8.10 -0.97 -12.72
CA HIS A 232 -7.78 -1.15 -14.13
C HIS A 232 -8.93 -0.70 -15.04
N ARG A 233 -10.19 -0.94 -14.66
CA ARG A 233 -11.36 -0.37 -15.38
C ARG A 233 -11.35 1.16 -15.41
N ALA A 234 -10.89 1.80 -14.33
CA ALA A 234 -10.87 3.26 -14.22
C ALA A 234 -9.64 3.91 -14.88
N ALA A 235 -8.51 3.20 -14.98
CA ALA A 235 -7.31 3.65 -15.68
C ALA A 235 -6.52 2.47 -16.29
N PRO A 236 -6.92 1.96 -17.48
CA PRO A 236 -6.33 0.75 -18.07
C PRO A 236 -4.82 0.85 -18.37
N ALA A 237 -4.30 2.06 -18.56
CA ALA A 237 -2.88 2.29 -18.84
C ALA A 237 -2.00 2.21 -17.58
N VAL A 238 -2.58 2.20 -16.38
CA VAL A 238 -1.83 2.16 -15.13
C VAL A 238 -1.55 0.70 -14.75
N LYS A 239 -0.26 0.34 -14.79
CA LYS A 239 0.21 -0.95 -14.29
C LYS A 239 0.44 -0.88 -12.78
N LEU A 240 0.06 -1.94 -12.08
CA LEU A 240 0.21 -2.07 -10.63
C LEU A 240 1.49 -2.86 -10.34
N PRO A 241 2.48 -2.28 -9.63
CA PRO A 241 3.70 -3.00 -9.27
C PRO A 241 3.42 -4.29 -8.50
N ALA A 242 4.23 -5.33 -8.69
CA ALA A 242 4.00 -6.60 -8.00
C ALA A 242 3.89 -6.43 -6.47
N LEU A 243 2.95 -7.16 -5.87
CA LEU A 243 2.63 -7.09 -4.44
C LEU A 243 2.77 -8.46 -3.80
N ASP A 244 3.57 -8.53 -2.74
CA ASP A 244 3.55 -9.65 -1.81
C ASP A 244 2.67 -9.28 -0.60
N VAL A 245 1.79 -10.21 -0.22
CA VAL A 245 0.97 -10.17 0.99
C VAL A 245 1.45 -11.27 1.92
N PHE A 246 1.70 -10.93 3.16
CA PHE A 246 2.24 -11.78 4.20
C PHE A 246 1.14 -12.08 5.21
N TRP A 247 0.72 -13.33 5.25
CA TRP A 247 -0.30 -13.80 6.18
C TRP A 247 0.16 -15.12 6.80
N SER A 248 -0.21 -15.36 8.04
CA SER A 248 0.00 -16.62 8.72
C SER A 248 -0.95 -16.71 9.92
N PRO A 249 -1.43 -17.90 10.30
CA PRO A 249 -2.13 -18.09 11.58
C PRO A 249 -1.30 -17.67 12.81
N ARG A 250 0.03 -17.49 12.66
CA ARG A 250 0.92 -17.02 13.73
C ARG A 250 1.06 -15.50 13.82
N ASN A 251 0.57 -14.76 12.82
CA ASN A 251 0.57 -13.29 12.85
C ASN A 251 -0.40 -12.81 13.94
N ARG A 252 0.15 -12.14 14.96
CA ARG A 252 -0.55 -11.71 16.17
C ARG A 252 -0.27 -10.23 16.50
N PRO A 253 -1.18 -9.54 17.19
CA PRO A 253 -1.08 -8.11 17.48
C PRO A 253 -0.11 -7.84 18.64
N ALA A 254 1.16 -8.15 18.42
CA ALA A 254 2.24 -7.91 19.36
C ALA A 254 3.45 -7.32 18.63
N GLN A 255 4.19 -6.45 19.32
CA GLN A 255 5.37 -5.82 18.77
C GLN A 255 6.54 -6.81 18.71
N GLY A 256 7.28 -6.83 17.60
CA GLY A 256 8.48 -7.66 17.47
C GLY A 256 8.92 -7.86 16.03
N ASP A 257 9.57 -8.99 15.76
CA ASP A 257 9.94 -9.36 14.39
C ASP A 257 8.74 -10.00 13.66
N VAL A 258 8.42 -9.44 12.49
CA VAL A 258 7.39 -9.98 11.60
C VAL A 258 7.69 -11.42 11.18
N ALA A 259 8.97 -11.83 11.16
CA ALA A 259 9.34 -13.22 10.88
C ALA A 259 8.88 -14.23 11.95
N ASP A 260 8.58 -13.76 13.17
CA ASP A 260 8.07 -14.57 14.27
C ASP A 260 6.54 -14.42 14.45
N GLY A 261 5.89 -13.71 13.53
CA GLY A 261 4.46 -13.39 13.54
C GLY A 261 4.09 -12.20 14.44
N LEU A 262 5.07 -11.42 14.91
CA LEU A 262 4.83 -10.26 15.77
C LEU A 262 4.67 -9.00 14.91
N ILE A 263 3.46 -8.77 14.39
CA ILE A 263 3.21 -7.71 13.40
C ILE A 263 2.48 -6.48 13.96
N GLN A 264 2.12 -6.49 15.24
CA GLN A 264 1.37 -5.45 15.97
C GLN A 264 -0.07 -5.22 15.49
N THR A 265 -0.29 -5.05 14.18
CA THR A 265 -1.59 -4.88 13.52
C THR A 265 -1.39 -5.13 12.03
N SER A 266 -2.48 -5.35 11.29
CA SER A 266 -2.42 -5.34 9.84
C SER A 266 -1.93 -3.99 9.32
N HIS A 267 -1.07 -4.03 8.30
CA HIS A 267 -0.46 -2.83 7.74
C HIS A 267 0.22 -3.11 6.40
N TYR A 268 0.27 -2.09 5.55
CA TYR A 268 1.21 -2.01 4.44
C TYR A 268 2.58 -1.47 4.91
N MET A 269 3.63 -2.22 4.60
CA MET A 269 5.02 -1.84 4.82
C MET A 269 5.63 -1.35 3.48
N PRO A 270 5.96 -0.06 3.34
CA PRO A 270 6.60 0.46 2.13
C PRO A 270 8.11 0.22 2.07
N ASP A 271 8.74 -0.16 3.19
CA ASP A 271 10.19 -0.35 3.29
C ASP A 271 10.68 -1.45 2.36
N ALA A 272 11.65 -1.15 1.49
CA ALA A 272 12.10 -2.06 0.44
C ALA A 272 12.58 -3.43 0.97
N ALA A 273 13.15 -3.49 2.18
CA ALA A 273 13.67 -4.73 2.76
C ALA A 273 12.57 -5.63 3.33
N LYS A 274 11.37 -5.09 3.58
CA LYS A 274 10.21 -5.82 4.14
C LYS A 274 8.90 -5.42 3.42
N LYS A 275 8.99 -5.08 2.14
CA LYS A 275 7.86 -4.47 1.42
C LYS A 275 6.72 -5.47 1.25
N GLY A 276 5.50 -5.07 1.60
CA GLY A 276 4.32 -5.90 1.42
C GLY A 276 3.18 -5.51 2.35
N ILE A 277 2.03 -6.17 2.21
CA ILE A 277 0.93 -6.08 3.18
C ILE A 277 1.12 -7.20 4.20
N TYR A 278 1.05 -6.90 5.49
CA TYR A 278 1.04 -7.89 6.57
C TYR A 278 -0.36 -7.97 7.15
N LEU A 279 -0.90 -9.19 7.26
CA LEU A 279 -2.25 -9.43 7.77
C LEU A 279 -2.21 -10.29 9.04
N LEU A 280 -3.05 -9.97 10.03
CA LEU A 280 -3.22 -10.78 11.23
C LEU A 280 -3.97 -12.07 10.92
N GLY A 281 -3.71 -13.09 11.74
CA GLY A 281 -4.30 -14.42 11.56
C GLY A 281 -4.48 -15.19 12.86
N ALA A 282 -4.31 -14.54 14.02
CA ALA A 282 -4.39 -15.19 15.31
C ALA A 282 -5.85 -15.44 15.71
N GLN A 283 -6.29 -16.70 15.64
CA GLN A 283 -7.63 -17.09 16.03
C GLN A 283 -7.96 -16.62 17.45
N ASN A 284 -9.19 -16.16 17.64
CA ASN A 284 -9.77 -15.66 18.88
C ASN A 284 -9.14 -14.38 19.41
N VAL A 285 -8.18 -13.82 18.67
CA VAL A 285 -7.56 -12.53 18.94
C VAL A 285 -7.96 -11.59 17.83
N ASP A 286 -7.49 -11.83 16.61
CA ASP A 286 -7.69 -10.96 15.44
C ASP A 286 -7.31 -11.75 14.17
N THR A 287 -8.25 -11.85 13.22
CA THR A 287 -8.07 -12.61 11.98
C THR A 287 -8.60 -11.85 10.78
N ASP A 288 -7.70 -11.48 9.87
CA ASP A 288 -8.07 -10.58 8.77
C ASP A 288 -8.37 -11.28 7.44
N GLU A 289 -8.19 -12.60 7.31
CA GLU A 289 -8.30 -13.23 5.99
C GLU A 289 -9.71 -13.13 5.36
N TYR A 290 -10.74 -12.87 6.19
CA TYR A 290 -12.11 -12.63 5.74
C TYR A 290 -12.58 -11.19 5.96
N ASP A 291 -11.77 -10.35 6.61
CA ASP A 291 -12.07 -8.93 6.83
C ASP A 291 -11.71 -8.12 5.60
N ALA A 292 -12.62 -8.18 4.62
CA ALA A 292 -12.45 -7.55 3.32
C ALA A 292 -12.17 -6.03 3.41
N SER A 293 -12.71 -5.35 4.42
CA SER A 293 -12.41 -3.94 4.72
C SER A 293 -10.92 -3.73 5.01
N VAL A 294 -10.34 -4.54 5.89
CA VAL A 294 -8.92 -4.44 6.30
C VAL A 294 -8.01 -4.77 5.14
N ILE A 295 -8.25 -5.88 4.44
CA ILE A 295 -7.44 -6.28 3.27
C ILE A 295 -7.40 -5.17 2.21
N VAL A 296 -8.55 -4.58 1.88
CA VAL A 296 -8.62 -3.54 0.85
C VAL A 296 -8.14 -2.18 1.37
N HIS A 297 -8.28 -1.89 2.66
CA HIS A 297 -7.69 -0.72 3.29
C HIS A 297 -6.17 -0.71 3.10
N GLU A 298 -5.49 -1.82 3.43
CA GLU A 298 -4.04 -1.93 3.27
C GLU A 298 -3.61 -1.91 1.79
N TYR A 299 -4.44 -2.48 0.93
CA TYR A 299 -4.25 -2.36 -0.51
C TYR A 299 -4.36 -0.90 -1.00
N GLY A 300 -5.18 -0.08 -0.34
CA GLY A 300 -5.26 1.36 -0.53
C GLY A 300 -3.93 2.07 -0.25
N HIS A 301 -3.25 1.73 0.85
CA HIS A 301 -1.92 2.28 1.15
C HIS A 301 -0.83 1.79 0.18
N TYR A 302 -0.91 0.52 -0.25
CA TYR A 302 -0.07 0.04 -1.35
C TYR A 302 -0.26 0.92 -2.61
N LEU A 303 -1.49 1.28 -2.95
CA LEU A 303 -1.77 2.15 -4.10
C LEU A 303 -1.14 3.53 -3.93
N GLU A 304 -1.31 4.15 -2.75
CA GLU A 304 -0.72 5.46 -2.46
C GLU A 304 0.81 5.46 -2.64
N ALA A 305 1.48 4.42 -2.14
CA ALA A 305 2.93 4.36 -2.15
C ALA A 305 3.53 4.01 -3.53
N ASN A 306 2.77 3.37 -4.42
CA ASN A 306 3.32 2.77 -5.64
C ASN A 306 2.86 3.43 -6.92
N VAL A 307 1.63 3.94 -6.98
CA VAL A 307 1.09 4.55 -8.21
C VAL A 307 0.64 5.99 -8.01
N SER A 308 0.27 6.36 -6.78
CA SER A 308 -0.09 7.72 -6.37
C SER A 308 1.07 8.36 -5.60
N ARG A 309 0.80 9.06 -4.49
CA ARG A 309 1.74 9.60 -3.52
C ARG A 309 1.08 9.58 -2.14
N SER A 310 1.84 9.23 -1.10
CA SER A 310 1.51 9.48 0.30
C SER A 310 2.70 10.12 1.00
N ASP A 311 2.45 11.27 1.65
CA ASP A 311 3.41 11.92 2.52
C ASP A 311 3.19 11.55 4.00
N SER A 312 2.23 10.65 4.29
CA SER A 312 1.89 10.24 5.65
C SER A 312 3.12 9.81 6.43
N VAL A 313 3.27 10.34 7.66
CA VAL A 313 4.33 9.91 8.59
C VAL A 313 3.96 8.60 9.31
N GLY A 314 2.71 8.17 9.19
CA GLY A 314 2.12 7.06 9.91
C GLY A 314 2.10 7.26 11.42
N GLY A 315 2.13 6.16 12.18
CA GLY A 315 2.13 6.16 13.64
C GLY A 315 0.81 5.65 14.23
N LEU A 316 0.69 5.61 15.56
CA LEU A 316 -0.53 5.16 16.23
C LEU A 316 -1.67 6.17 16.07
N HIS A 317 -2.89 5.69 15.83
CA HIS A 317 -4.09 6.51 15.73
C HIS A 317 -5.33 5.70 16.12
N SER A 318 -6.44 6.40 16.31
CA SER A 318 -7.76 5.84 16.58
C SER A 318 -8.82 6.87 16.17
N ILE A 319 -10.05 6.42 16.00
CA ILE A 319 -11.19 7.32 15.74
C ILE A 319 -11.22 8.48 16.73
N GLY A 320 -11.46 9.69 16.21
CA GLY A 320 -11.56 10.92 17.00
C GLY A 320 -10.21 11.55 17.37
N ASN A 321 -9.08 10.96 16.97
CA ASN A 321 -7.79 11.63 17.06
C ASN A 321 -7.75 12.82 16.09
N ALA A 322 -7.26 13.96 16.56
CA ALA A 322 -6.85 15.04 15.65
C ALA A 322 -5.44 14.76 15.12
N LEU A 323 -5.36 14.29 13.88
CA LEU A 323 -4.12 13.79 13.27
C LEU A 323 -3.40 14.89 12.46
N ASP A 324 -2.10 14.69 12.23
CA ASP A 324 -1.41 15.36 11.14
C ASP A 324 -2.18 15.13 9.83
N MET A 325 -2.37 16.18 9.01
CA MET A 325 -3.22 16.10 7.82
C MET A 325 -2.81 15.00 6.83
N ARG A 326 -1.53 14.63 6.80
CA ARG A 326 -1.03 13.58 5.92
C ARG A 326 -1.47 12.20 6.41
N VAL A 327 -1.52 12.02 7.72
CA VAL A 327 -2.00 10.80 8.36
C VAL A 327 -3.52 10.73 8.25
N ALA A 328 -4.23 11.81 8.60
CA ALA A 328 -5.69 11.88 8.47
C ALA A 328 -6.16 11.50 7.06
N PHE A 329 -5.51 12.05 6.02
CA PHE A 329 -5.84 11.75 4.64
C PHE A 329 -5.49 10.31 4.24
N GLY A 330 -4.30 9.82 4.61
CA GLY A 330 -3.87 8.46 4.27
C GLY A 330 -4.79 7.39 4.87
N GLU A 331 -5.09 7.48 6.17
CA GLU A 331 -5.97 6.53 6.85
C GLU A 331 -7.41 6.62 6.33
N ALA A 332 -7.89 7.84 6.09
CA ALA A 332 -9.19 8.07 5.46
C ALA A 332 -9.26 7.49 4.04
N TRP A 333 -8.17 7.59 3.27
CA TRP A 333 -8.08 6.99 1.95
C TRP A 333 -8.22 5.47 2.03
N GLY A 334 -7.45 4.79 2.90
CA GLY A 334 -7.59 3.34 3.10
C GLY A 334 -9.02 2.94 3.44
N ASN A 335 -9.63 3.63 4.40
CA ASN A 335 -11.01 3.37 4.84
C ASN A 335 -12.04 3.58 3.73
N ALA A 336 -11.99 4.73 3.06
CA ALA A 336 -12.93 5.07 2.00
C ALA A 336 -12.72 4.20 0.77
N PHE A 337 -11.48 3.97 0.34
CA PHE A 337 -11.16 3.11 -0.80
C PHE A 337 -11.67 1.67 -0.59
N SER A 338 -11.53 1.12 0.62
CA SER A 338 -12.10 -0.19 0.94
C SER A 338 -13.62 -0.26 0.70
N SER A 339 -14.32 0.83 1.01
CA SER A 339 -15.76 0.98 0.86
C SER A 339 -16.16 1.25 -0.59
N MET A 340 -15.36 2.03 -1.32
CA MET A 340 -15.52 2.27 -2.76
C MET A 340 -15.36 0.97 -3.54
N VAL A 341 -14.40 0.11 -3.20
CA VAL A 341 -14.18 -1.16 -3.91
C VAL A 341 -15.32 -2.15 -3.67
N ARG A 342 -15.84 -2.19 -2.43
CA ARG A 342 -16.89 -3.14 -2.01
C ARG A 342 -18.31 -2.63 -2.22
N ASP A 343 -18.47 -1.41 -2.72
CA ASP A 343 -19.77 -0.77 -2.99
C ASP A 343 -20.71 -0.77 -1.76
N THR A 344 -20.14 -0.55 -0.58
CA THR A 344 -20.86 -0.48 0.70
C THR A 344 -20.19 0.55 1.62
N PRO A 345 -20.93 1.30 2.44
CA PRO A 345 -20.33 2.17 3.46
C PRO A 345 -19.79 1.38 4.66
N ASP A 346 -20.16 0.11 4.81
CA ASP A 346 -19.85 -0.67 6.01
C ASP A 346 -18.39 -1.13 6.04
N TYR A 347 -17.68 -0.81 7.12
CA TYR A 347 -16.34 -1.30 7.41
C TYR A 347 -16.38 -2.16 8.68
N ALA A 348 -15.70 -3.31 8.66
CA ALA A 348 -15.49 -4.15 9.82
C ALA A 348 -14.06 -4.72 9.89
N ASP A 349 -13.58 -4.82 11.12
CA ASP A 349 -12.43 -5.58 11.57
C ASP A 349 -12.95 -6.48 12.72
N THR A 350 -12.91 -7.80 12.51
CA THR A 350 -13.49 -8.78 13.43
C THR A 350 -12.41 -9.38 14.32
N GLN A 351 -12.73 -9.50 15.62
CA GLN A 351 -11.77 -9.87 16.63
C GLN A 351 -12.38 -10.75 17.72
N GLY A 352 -11.53 -11.20 18.64
CA GLY A 352 -11.95 -11.87 19.87
C GLY A 352 -12.48 -13.30 19.66
N PRO A 353 -12.98 -13.94 20.73
CA PRO A 353 -13.43 -15.33 20.70
C PRO A 353 -14.44 -15.61 19.59
N LEU A 354 -14.20 -16.68 18.84
CA LEU A 354 -15.00 -17.12 17.68
C LEU A 354 -15.13 -16.07 16.57
N GLN A 355 -14.28 -15.03 16.56
CA GLN A 355 -14.35 -13.91 15.62
C GLN A 355 -15.74 -13.22 15.73
N ALA A 356 -16.31 -13.25 16.94
CA ALA A 356 -17.65 -12.79 17.24
C ALA A 356 -17.70 -11.37 17.85
N GLY A 357 -16.53 -10.77 18.08
CA GLY A 357 -16.39 -9.37 18.46
C GLY A 357 -15.92 -8.53 17.27
N ALA A 358 -15.96 -7.21 17.46
CA ALA A 358 -15.44 -6.25 16.50
C ALA A 358 -14.29 -5.45 17.15
N GLY A 359 -13.18 -5.30 16.41
CA GLY A 359 -12.12 -4.34 16.70
C GLY A 359 -12.58 -2.95 16.31
N LEU A 360 -13.03 -2.83 15.07
CA LEU A 360 -13.50 -1.60 14.46
C LEU A 360 -14.75 -1.87 13.62
N VAL A 361 -15.79 -1.04 13.79
CA VAL A 361 -16.94 -1.01 12.88
C VAL A 361 -17.26 0.44 12.56
N MET A 362 -17.22 0.79 11.27
CA MET A 362 -17.52 2.13 10.80
C MET A 362 -18.58 2.10 9.70
N LYS A 363 -19.22 3.25 9.51
CA LYS A 363 -20.04 3.55 8.34
C LYS A 363 -19.52 4.80 7.66
N LEU A 364 -18.95 4.63 6.47
CA LEU A 364 -18.28 5.71 5.74
C LEU A 364 -19.24 6.77 5.16
N ASP A 365 -20.55 6.60 5.26
CA ASP A 365 -21.54 7.64 4.97
C ASP A 365 -21.98 8.44 6.22
N GLU A 366 -21.52 8.04 7.40
CA GLU A 366 -21.82 8.66 8.69
C GLU A 366 -20.53 9.21 9.33
N LEU A 367 -20.66 10.24 10.19
CA LEU A 367 -19.52 10.69 11.00
C LEU A 367 -19.46 9.84 12.27
N GLU A 368 -18.31 9.26 12.58
CA GLU A 368 -18.18 8.36 13.71
C GLU A 368 -18.36 9.07 15.06
N LYS A 369 -18.88 8.35 16.05
CA LYS A 369 -19.08 8.91 17.38
C LYS A 369 -17.73 9.28 18.00
N GLY A 370 -17.59 10.55 18.37
CA GLY A 370 -16.33 11.10 18.91
C GLY A 370 -15.40 11.68 17.86
N ALA A 371 -15.72 11.55 16.57
CA ALA A 371 -15.01 12.22 15.50
C ALA A 371 -15.38 13.72 15.43
N THR A 372 -14.42 14.53 14.99
CA THR A 372 -14.61 15.95 14.71
C THR A 372 -14.81 16.15 13.21
N PRO A 373 -15.80 16.95 12.77
CA PRO A 373 -15.98 17.27 11.35
C PRO A 373 -14.87 18.24 10.88
N GLY A 374 -13.67 17.72 10.67
CA GLY A 374 -12.49 18.49 10.31
C GLY A 374 -11.49 17.73 9.46
N TRP A 375 -10.69 18.46 8.69
CA TRP A 375 -9.70 17.94 7.74
C TRP A 375 -8.54 17.14 8.36
N PHE A 376 -8.45 17.13 9.68
CA PHE A 376 -7.46 16.41 10.48
C PHE A 376 -8.02 15.12 11.11
N ASP A 377 -9.31 14.82 10.91
CA ASP A 377 -9.96 13.64 11.47
C ASP A 377 -10.18 12.59 10.37
N GLU A 378 -9.67 11.38 10.60
CA GLU A 378 -9.74 10.28 9.63
C GLU A 378 -11.18 9.89 9.26
N SER A 379 -12.13 9.99 10.20
CA SER A 379 -13.52 9.62 9.95
C SER A 379 -14.21 10.68 9.10
N ALA A 380 -13.97 11.96 9.40
CA ALA A 380 -14.52 13.06 8.61
C ALA A 380 -13.99 13.02 7.17
N VAL A 381 -12.68 12.86 7.00
CA VAL A 381 -12.07 12.77 5.66
C VAL A 381 -12.50 11.50 4.93
N GLY A 382 -12.64 10.37 5.63
CA GLY A 382 -13.14 9.12 5.06
C GLY A 382 -14.56 9.28 4.52
N ARG A 383 -15.42 9.94 5.31
CA ARG A 383 -16.80 10.26 4.89
C ARG A 383 -16.84 11.20 3.70
N PHE A 384 -15.98 12.21 3.67
CA PHE A 384 -15.84 13.10 2.52
C PHE A 384 -15.48 12.32 1.25
N LEU A 385 -14.45 11.48 1.29
CA LEU A 385 -14.02 10.68 0.14
C LEU A 385 -15.12 9.72 -0.33
N TYR A 386 -15.79 9.02 0.59
CA TYR A 386 -16.90 8.12 0.23
C TYR A 386 -18.11 8.89 -0.34
N SER A 387 -18.40 10.09 0.19
CA SER A 387 -19.47 10.96 -0.32
C SER A 387 -19.19 11.48 -1.73
N LEU A 388 -17.92 11.71 -2.08
CA LEU A 388 -17.52 11.99 -3.46
C LEU A 388 -17.75 10.79 -4.36
N TYR A 389 -17.47 9.57 -3.87
CA TYR A 389 -17.62 8.35 -4.64
C TYR A 389 -19.07 8.06 -5.04
N VAL A 390 -20.01 8.16 -4.09
CA VAL A 390 -21.42 7.92 -4.34
C VAL A 390 -22.12 9.06 -5.09
N SER A 391 -21.43 10.19 -5.27
CA SER A 391 -21.94 11.31 -6.06
C SER A 391 -21.94 10.97 -7.56
N PRO A 392 -23.08 11.07 -8.26
CA PRO A 392 -23.14 10.83 -9.70
C PRO A 392 -22.35 11.88 -10.51
N ASP A 393 -22.09 13.06 -9.93
CA ASP A 393 -21.36 14.15 -10.59
C ASP A 393 -19.83 14.02 -10.48
N ILE A 394 -19.32 13.06 -9.70
CA ILE A 394 -17.88 12.90 -9.41
C ILE A 394 -17.45 11.44 -9.63
N GLY A 395 -17.95 10.52 -8.81
CA GLY A 395 -17.67 9.09 -8.95
C GLY A 395 -16.21 8.67 -8.75
N PHE A 396 -15.97 7.37 -8.86
CA PHE A 396 -14.65 6.77 -8.63
C PHE A 396 -13.57 7.24 -9.61
N HIS A 397 -13.93 7.44 -10.89
CA HIS A 397 -12.96 7.79 -11.93
C HIS A 397 -12.26 9.12 -11.62
N ALA A 398 -13.02 10.18 -11.29
CA ALA A 398 -12.45 11.48 -10.96
C ALA A 398 -11.55 11.44 -9.71
N ILE A 399 -11.98 10.69 -8.68
CA ILE A 399 -11.19 10.47 -7.46
C ILE A 399 -9.87 9.79 -7.79
N TYR A 400 -9.92 8.67 -8.52
CA TYR A 400 -8.72 7.89 -8.82
C TYR A 400 -7.74 8.65 -9.71
N GLN A 401 -8.24 9.36 -10.75
CA GLN A 401 -7.40 10.23 -11.59
C GLN A 401 -6.73 11.35 -10.77
N THR A 402 -7.46 11.92 -9.81
CA THR A 402 -6.88 12.92 -8.89
C THR A 402 -5.73 12.34 -8.07
N MET A 403 -5.88 11.11 -7.57
CA MET A 403 -4.82 10.44 -6.80
C MET A 403 -3.56 10.21 -7.65
N ILE A 404 -3.70 9.62 -8.84
CA ILE A 404 -2.53 9.18 -9.63
C ILE A 404 -1.85 10.28 -10.45
N ASP A 405 -2.49 11.44 -10.61
CA ASP A 405 -1.98 12.53 -11.45
C ASP A 405 -2.03 13.90 -10.75
N GLY A 406 -3.21 14.30 -10.28
CA GLY A 406 -3.44 15.60 -9.65
C GLY A 406 -2.65 15.81 -8.35
N GLN A 407 -3.10 15.19 -7.26
CA GLN A 407 -2.46 15.26 -5.94
C GLN A 407 -0.99 14.85 -5.99
N LYS A 408 -0.68 13.79 -6.75
CA LYS A 408 0.69 13.27 -6.92
C LYS A 408 1.68 14.38 -7.33
N ARG A 409 1.26 15.30 -8.20
CA ARG A 409 2.07 16.39 -8.74
C ARG A 409 1.85 17.74 -8.04
N THR A 410 1.10 17.79 -6.95
CA THR A 410 0.92 19.03 -6.18
C THR A 410 2.14 19.26 -5.27
N PRO A 411 2.76 20.46 -5.23
CA PRO A 411 3.91 20.70 -4.36
C PRO A 411 3.61 20.58 -2.86
N ALA A 412 2.40 20.96 -2.42
CA ALA A 412 1.95 20.80 -1.04
C ALA A 412 1.91 19.31 -0.61
N LEU A 413 1.85 19.07 0.69
CA LEU A 413 1.78 17.70 1.22
C LEU A 413 0.41 17.08 0.93
N THR A 414 0.36 15.74 0.84
CA THR A 414 -0.89 15.00 0.68
C THR A 414 -1.85 15.29 1.83
N SER A 415 -3.03 15.82 1.50
CA SER A 415 -4.05 16.25 2.46
C SER A 415 -5.38 16.48 1.71
N VAL A 416 -6.47 16.74 2.44
CA VAL A 416 -7.74 17.17 1.83
C VAL A 416 -7.54 18.41 0.94
N PHE A 417 -6.66 19.34 1.31
CA PHE A 417 -6.43 20.58 0.56
C PHE A 417 -5.81 20.31 -0.81
N SER A 418 -4.71 19.55 -0.85
CA SER A 418 -4.03 19.22 -2.10
C SER A 418 -4.87 18.30 -2.98
N PHE A 419 -5.61 17.36 -2.39
CA PHE A 419 -6.58 16.52 -3.08
C PHE A 419 -7.70 17.34 -3.72
N ALA A 420 -8.45 18.10 -2.91
CA ALA A 420 -9.66 18.78 -3.35
C ALA A 420 -9.36 19.86 -4.38
N THR A 421 -8.23 20.57 -4.24
CA THR A 421 -7.78 21.57 -5.22
C THR A 421 -7.54 20.93 -6.59
N ALA A 422 -6.84 19.79 -6.62
CA ALA A 422 -6.56 19.07 -7.85
C ALA A 422 -7.84 18.47 -8.46
N LEU A 423 -8.72 17.89 -7.64
CA LEU A 423 -10.00 17.34 -8.09
C LEU A 423 -10.88 18.44 -8.72
N ARG A 424 -11.05 19.57 -8.03
CA ARG A 424 -11.96 20.66 -8.43
C ARG A 424 -11.69 21.18 -9.84
N ALA A 425 -10.42 21.21 -10.25
CA ALA A 425 -10.01 21.69 -11.57
C ALA A 425 -10.58 20.86 -12.72
N GLY A 426 -10.84 19.56 -12.49
CA GLY A 426 -11.37 18.64 -13.49
C GLY A 426 -12.89 18.43 -13.46
N LEU A 427 -13.61 19.05 -12.52
CA LEU A 427 -15.04 18.81 -12.31
C LEU A 427 -15.96 19.72 -13.16
N SER A 428 -17.15 19.21 -13.45
CA SER A 428 -18.29 20.00 -13.94
C SER A 428 -18.79 21.00 -12.89
N ASP A 429 -19.66 21.93 -13.25
CA ASP A 429 -20.19 22.89 -12.28
C ASP A 429 -21.04 22.22 -11.18
N ALA A 430 -21.82 21.19 -11.53
CA ALA A 430 -22.53 20.36 -10.55
C ALA A 430 -21.55 19.62 -9.61
N GLY A 431 -20.50 19.03 -10.18
CA GLY A 431 -19.45 18.37 -9.41
C GLY A 431 -18.72 19.34 -8.47
N LYS A 432 -18.41 20.56 -8.94
CA LYS A 432 -17.81 21.63 -8.11
C LYS A 432 -18.74 22.02 -6.98
N ALA A 433 -20.02 22.23 -7.24
CA ALA A 433 -20.99 22.57 -6.20
C ALA A 433 -21.10 21.46 -5.13
N LYS A 434 -21.09 20.18 -5.56
CA LYS A 434 -21.09 19.04 -4.64
C LYS A 434 -19.81 18.97 -3.81
N LEU A 435 -18.64 19.12 -4.44
CA LEU A 435 -17.37 19.18 -3.74
C LEU A 435 -17.33 20.33 -2.73
N ASP A 436 -17.76 21.52 -3.14
CA ASP A 436 -17.74 22.72 -2.31
C ASP A 436 -18.64 22.55 -1.06
N ALA A 437 -19.81 21.90 -1.19
CA ALA A 437 -20.66 21.56 -0.05
C ALA A 437 -20.00 20.57 0.92
N LEU A 438 -19.36 19.51 0.39
CA LEU A 438 -18.68 18.50 1.21
C LEU A 438 -17.45 19.06 1.94
N LEU A 439 -16.78 20.08 1.37
CA LEU A 439 -15.67 20.77 2.02
C LEU A 439 -16.15 21.67 3.17
N ASP A 440 -17.27 22.38 2.99
CA ASP A 440 -17.86 23.22 4.04
C ASP A 440 -18.31 22.38 5.25
N ASP A 441 -18.83 21.17 5.03
CA ASP A 441 -19.16 20.20 6.09
C ASP A 441 -17.96 19.82 6.98
N MET A 442 -16.73 19.89 6.45
CA MET A 442 -15.48 19.66 7.20
C MET A 442 -14.72 20.95 7.53
N ARG A 443 -15.38 22.11 7.38
CA ARG A 443 -14.82 23.45 7.64
C ARG A 443 -13.57 23.75 6.82
N VAL A 444 -13.47 23.20 5.62
CA VAL A 444 -12.44 23.52 4.64
C VAL A 444 -12.96 24.63 3.73
N GLN A 445 -12.10 25.61 3.41
CA GLN A 445 -12.47 26.66 2.47
C GLN A 445 -12.75 26.07 1.09
N ALA A 446 -13.92 26.40 0.54
CA ALA A 446 -14.41 25.89 -0.73
C ALA A 446 -14.37 26.95 -1.83
N GLY A 447 -14.79 26.55 -3.04
CA GLY A 447 -15.04 27.48 -4.14
C GLY A 447 -13.77 28.08 -4.74
N PRO A 448 -13.82 29.33 -5.26
CA PRO A 448 -12.67 30.00 -5.86
C PRO A 448 -11.49 30.27 -4.91
N GLN A 449 -11.72 30.16 -3.60
CA GLN A 449 -10.70 30.37 -2.57
C GLN A 449 -10.05 29.06 -2.09
N LEU A 450 -10.48 27.91 -2.61
CA LEU A 450 -9.83 26.62 -2.34
C LEU A 450 -8.43 26.62 -2.94
N ASP A 451 -7.44 26.26 -2.12
CA ASP A 451 -6.06 26.10 -2.56
C ASP A 451 -5.36 24.93 -1.83
N ALA A 452 -4.30 24.42 -2.46
CA ALA A 452 -3.59 23.23 -1.98
C ALA A 452 -2.85 23.44 -0.64
N TRP A 453 -2.69 24.69 -0.21
CA TRP A 453 -2.00 25.08 1.02
C TRP A 453 -2.97 25.38 2.16
N GLY A 454 -4.29 25.28 1.93
CA GLY A 454 -5.30 25.56 2.94
C GLY A 454 -5.22 26.99 3.49
N THR A 455 -4.83 27.96 2.64
CA THR A 455 -4.48 29.33 3.06
C THR A 455 -5.61 30.04 3.81
N GLN A 456 -6.86 29.74 3.42
CA GLN A 456 -8.06 30.36 3.99
C GLN A 456 -8.88 29.40 4.86
N THR A 457 -8.27 28.33 5.36
CA THR A 457 -8.94 27.39 6.26
C THR A 457 -9.53 28.11 7.47
N ARG A 458 -10.81 27.86 7.75
CA ARG A 458 -11.54 28.56 8.82
C ARG A 458 -11.01 28.14 10.19
N PHE A 459 -10.91 29.12 11.10
CA PHE A 459 -10.51 28.87 12.48
C PHE A 459 -11.56 28.05 13.21
N TYR A 460 -11.08 27.16 14.07
CA TYR A 460 -11.87 26.44 15.04
C TYR A 460 -11.90 27.22 16.35
N ASP A 461 -12.77 26.82 17.28
CA ASP A 461 -12.73 27.32 18.65
C ASP A 461 -11.30 27.14 19.21
N PRO A 462 -10.63 28.22 19.67
CA PRO A 462 -9.29 28.14 20.27
C PRO A 462 -9.19 27.18 21.46
N ALA A 463 -10.29 26.90 22.15
CA ALA A 463 -10.34 25.91 23.22
C ALA A 463 -10.20 24.47 22.70
N LEU A 464 -10.58 24.22 21.44
CA LEU A 464 -10.49 22.91 20.80
C LEU A 464 -9.20 22.76 19.98
N ILE A 465 -8.82 23.78 19.22
CA ILE A 465 -7.66 23.75 18.32
C ILE A 465 -6.81 24.99 18.55
N ASN A 466 -5.53 24.80 18.89
CA ASN A 466 -4.61 25.92 19.10
C ASN A 466 -4.54 26.83 17.86
N PRO A 467 -4.71 28.16 18.00
CA PRO A 467 -4.54 29.09 16.89
C PRO A 467 -3.15 29.04 16.25
N ALA A 468 -2.12 28.57 16.97
CA ALA A 468 -0.76 28.42 16.48
C ALA A 468 -0.61 27.38 15.34
N ILE A 469 -1.63 26.54 15.10
CA ILE A 469 -1.70 25.62 13.96
C ILE A 469 -1.98 26.38 12.64
N PHE A 470 -2.43 27.63 12.73
CA PHE A 470 -2.80 28.45 11.58
C PHE A 470 -1.78 29.58 11.32
N PRO A 471 -1.52 29.93 10.05
CA PRO A 471 -1.99 29.25 8.84
C PRO A 471 -1.39 27.83 8.72
N VAL A 472 -2.09 26.92 8.01
CA VAL A 472 -1.65 25.52 7.85
C VAL A 472 -0.22 25.45 7.29
N TYR A 473 0.09 26.34 6.34
CA TYR A 473 1.45 26.59 5.87
C TYR A 473 1.86 28.04 6.11
N VAL A 474 3.01 28.24 6.73
CA VAL A 474 3.63 29.56 6.88
C VAL A 474 4.47 29.86 5.62
N PRO A 475 4.19 30.92 4.87
CA PRO A 475 4.95 31.25 3.66
C PRO A 475 6.34 31.80 4.00
N ILE A 476 7.36 31.37 3.25
CA ILE A 476 8.72 31.88 3.33
C ILE A 476 9.37 31.95 1.95
N LYS A 477 10.20 32.97 1.75
CA LYS A 477 10.96 33.20 0.51
C LYS A 477 12.36 33.73 0.84
N PRO A 478 13.32 33.69 -0.10
CA PRO A 478 14.66 34.25 0.13
C PRO A 478 14.61 35.71 0.57
N GLY A 479 15.42 36.07 1.57
CA GLY A 479 15.46 37.40 2.16
C GLY A 479 14.40 37.64 3.25
N ALA A 480 13.49 36.70 3.50
CA ALA A 480 12.44 36.82 4.50
C ALA A 480 12.72 35.97 5.75
N SER A 481 12.08 36.37 6.85
CA SER A 481 11.96 35.59 8.08
C SER A 481 10.50 35.36 8.41
N ALA A 482 10.21 34.25 9.08
CA ALA A 482 8.90 33.85 9.54
C ALA A 482 8.98 33.17 10.92
N THR A 483 7.83 32.87 11.50
CA THR A 483 7.72 32.10 12.75
C THR A 483 6.95 30.82 12.47
N SER A 484 7.53 29.68 12.80
CA SER A 484 6.86 28.38 12.73
C SER A 484 6.54 27.89 14.14
N CYS A 485 5.27 27.63 14.41
CA CYS A 485 4.81 27.18 15.71
C CYS A 485 4.37 25.71 15.64
N THR A 486 4.61 25.00 16.74
CA THR A 486 4.16 23.63 16.97
C THR A 486 3.48 23.54 18.32
N THR A 487 2.59 22.57 18.50
CA THR A 487 1.89 22.31 19.76
C THR A 487 1.59 20.83 19.90
N THR A 488 1.59 20.37 21.15
CA THR A 488 1.20 19.00 21.52
C THR A 488 -0.17 18.97 22.21
N GLN A 489 -0.97 20.05 22.13
CA GLN A 489 -2.29 20.16 22.78
C GLN A 489 -3.20 18.95 22.46
N LEU A 490 -3.09 18.42 21.25
CA LEU A 490 -3.92 17.33 20.73
C LEU A 490 -3.21 15.96 20.79
N GLY A 491 -2.06 15.89 21.43
CA GLY A 491 -1.20 14.71 21.55
C GLY A 491 0.14 14.86 20.84
N VAL A 492 0.94 13.81 20.92
CA VAL A 492 2.34 13.74 20.43
C VAL A 492 2.49 12.72 19.28
N GLY A 493 3.64 12.73 18.63
CA GLY A 493 3.98 11.85 17.50
C GLY A 493 3.39 12.38 16.21
N ASN A 494 2.20 11.88 15.86
CA ASN A 494 1.55 12.12 14.56
C ASN A 494 0.25 12.93 14.66
N LYS A 495 0.06 13.69 15.76
CA LYS A 495 -1.14 14.51 15.97
C LYS A 495 -1.02 15.89 15.34
N LEU A 496 -2.17 16.53 15.15
CA LEU A 496 -2.28 17.87 14.59
C LEU A 496 -1.44 18.87 15.41
N GLY A 497 -0.60 19.65 14.73
CA GLY A 497 0.23 20.68 15.34
C GLY A 497 1.63 20.22 15.77
N ASN A 498 1.94 18.91 15.73
CA ASN A 498 3.28 18.42 16.05
C ASN A 498 4.35 18.86 15.03
N TYR A 499 3.91 19.13 13.79
CA TYR A 499 4.71 19.64 12.69
C TYR A 499 4.24 21.05 12.33
N GLY A 500 5.17 21.98 12.21
CA GLY A 500 4.94 23.29 11.61
C GLY A 500 5.34 23.23 10.14
N HIS A 501 4.40 23.50 9.24
CA HIS A 501 4.63 23.40 7.80
C HIS A 501 4.95 24.77 7.20
N LEU A 502 5.97 24.82 6.34
CA LEU A 502 6.38 26.01 5.60
C LEU A 502 6.09 25.83 4.11
N ARG A 503 5.56 26.87 3.47
CA ARG A 503 5.53 26.98 2.00
C ARG A 503 6.73 27.80 1.56
N ILE A 504 7.71 27.15 0.96
CA ILE A 504 8.93 27.77 0.46
C ILE A 504 8.71 28.16 -1.00
N THR A 505 8.83 29.44 -1.34
CA THR A 505 8.80 29.91 -2.74
C THR A 505 10.20 30.22 -3.23
N VAL A 506 10.68 29.42 -4.18
CA VAL A 506 12.00 29.53 -4.80
C VAL A 506 11.89 30.26 -6.15
N PRO A 507 12.51 31.44 -6.31
CA PRO A 507 12.40 32.21 -7.56
C PRO A 507 13.21 31.63 -8.71
N THR A 508 14.34 30.99 -8.42
CA THR A 508 15.24 30.37 -9.40
C THR A 508 15.88 29.12 -8.82
N ALA A 509 16.17 28.11 -9.66
CA ALA A 509 16.94 26.94 -9.24
C ALA A 509 18.27 27.35 -8.59
N GLY A 510 18.71 26.60 -7.58
CA GLY A 510 19.95 26.89 -6.88
C GLY A 510 19.95 26.48 -5.41
N LYS A 511 21.02 26.88 -4.70
CA LYS A 511 21.20 26.56 -3.29
C LYS A 511 20.64 27.66 -2.41
N TYR A 512 19.87 27.26 -1.41
CA TYR A 512 19.33 28.16 -0.41
C TYR A 512 19.61 27.61 0.97
N GLU A 513 19.89 28.52 1.89
CA GLU A 513 20.03 28.22 3.30
C GLU A 513 18.71 28.51 4.01
N ILE A 514 18.26 27.56 4.82
CA ILE A 514 17.17 27.73 5.78
C ILE A 514 17.80 27.66 7.17
N ALA A 515 17.67 28.75 7.92
CA ALA A 515 18.14 28.84 9.29
C ALA A 515 16.96 28.86 10.25
N VAL A 516 17.07 28.11 11.35
CA VAL A 516 16.07 28.08 12.43
C VAL A 516 16.68 28.59 13.71
N THR A 517 15.91 29.35 14.50
CA THR A 517 16.31 29.90 15.79
C THR A 517 15.31 29.44 16.85
N PRO A 518 15.73 28.63 17.83
CA PRO A 518 14.82 28.10 18.85
C PRO A 518 14.38 29.21 19.81
N PRO A 519 13.21 29.07 20.46
CA PRO A 519 12.82 29.94 21.55
C PRO A 519 13.75 29.74 22.77
N PRO A 520 13.80 30.69 23.71
CA PRO A 520 14.58 30.55 24.94
C PRO A 520 14.27 29.24 25.67
N GLY A 521 15.31 28.52 26.08
CA GLY A 521 15.19 27.26 26.83
C GLY A 521 15.00 26.00 25.98
N VAL A 522 14.94 26.11 24.65
CA VAL A 522 14.94 24.96 23.74
C VAL A 522 16.33 24.79 23.12
N ASP A 523 16.89 23.59 23.22
CA ASP A 523 18.18 23.29 22.60
C ASP A 523 18.02 23.19 21.07
N MET A 524 18.95 23.76 20.32
CA MET A 524 18.93 23.72 18.86
C MET A 524 18.96 22.28 18.32
N SER A 525 19.54 21.34 19.06
CA SER A 525 19.56 19.92 18.69
C SER A 525 18.20 19.24 18.75
N ASP A 526 17.22 19.83 19.44
CA ASP A 526 15.86 19.33 19.52
C ASP A 526 14.99 19.82 18.37
N VAL A 527 15.45 20.78 17.55
CA VAL A 527 14.69 21.26 16.39
C VAL A 527 15.13 20.52 15.13
N GLY A 528 14.18 19.84 14.49
CA GLY A 528 14.34 19.27 13.15
C GLY A 528 13.83 20.19 12.07
N THR A 529 14.49 20.18 10.90
CA THR A 529 13.98 20.79 9.67
C THR A 529 14.19 19.85 8.50
N ARG A 530 13.13 19.55 7.75
CA ARG A 530 13.16 18.66 6.57
C ARG A 530 12.51 19.36 5.40
N VAL A 531 13.12 19.29 4.23
CA VAL A 531 12.67 20.00 3.01
C VAL A 531 12.26 18.98 1.98
N PHE A 532 11.11 19.18 1.32
CA PHE A 532 10.53 18.22 0.39
C PHE A 532 10.23 18.84 -0.97
N ALA A 533 10.48 18.06 -2.02
CA ALA A 533 9.99 18.30 -3.38
C ALA A 533 9.06 17.16 -3.78
N TYR A 534 7.78 17.47 -3.94
CA TYR A 534 6.74 16.48 -4.27
C TYR A 534 6.79 15.24 -3.35
N GLY A 535 6.93 15.47 -2.03
CA GLY A 535 6.97 14.41 -1.02
C GLY A 535 8.35 13.77 -0.78
N ASN A 536 9.28 13.96 -1.72
CA ASN A 536 10.64 13.42 -1.58
C ASN A 536 11.51 14.40 -0.79
N GLU A 537 12.18 13.92 0.27
CA GLU A 537 13.10 14.77 1.02
C GLU A 537 14.31 15.14 0.16
N LEU A 538 14.60 16.43 0.05
CA LEU A 538 15.79 16.96 -0.60
C LEU A 538 16.99 16.88 0.35
N PRO A 539 18.21 16.58 -0.12
CA PRO A 539 19.38 16.49 0.74
C PRO A 539 19.68 17.77 1.54
N ASP A 540 20.28 17.60 2.73
CA ASP A 540 20.98 18.69 3.44
C ASP A 540 22.47 18.63 3.08
N LEU A 541 22.95 19.69 2.43
CA LEU A 541 24.32 19.82 1.96
C LEU A 541 25.28 20.40 3.02
N LEU A 542 24.76 20.97 4.10
CA LEU A 542 25.56 21.58 5.16
C LEU A 542 25.71 20.65 6.37
N GLY A 543 24.62 20.02 6.81
CA GLY A 543 24.61 19.13 7.98
C GLY A 543 24.90 19.85 9.31
N ALA A 544 24.65 21.16 9.39
CA ALA A 544 24.86 21.95 10.60
C ALA A 544 23.58 22.06 11.43
N LYS A 545 23.71 22.05 12.76
CA LYS A 545 22.56 22.26 13.66
C LYS A 545 21.95 23.63 13.41
N GLY A 546 20.64 23.66 13.20
CA GLY A 546 19.87 24.88 12.97
C GLY A 546 20.06 25.57 11.62
N ARG A 547 20.89 25.01 10.73
CA ARG A 547 21.14 25.57 9.40
C ARG A 547 21.19 24.43 8.38
N ARG A 548 20.29 24.48 7.41
CA ARG A 548 20.19 23.52 6.33
C ARG A 548 20.47 24.21 5.02
N VAL A 549 21.36 23.66 4.19
CA VAL A 549 21.53 24.11 2.80
C VAL A 549 20.92 23.07 1.89
N THR A 550 19.96 23.47 1.09
CA THR A 550 19.28 22.58 0.13
C THR A 550 19.40 23.16 -1.28
N GLU A 551 19.69 22.28 -2.23
CA GLU A 551 19.67 22.60 -3.65
C GLU A 551 18.29 22.31 -4.22
N PHE A 552 17.65 23.36 -4.73
CA PHE A 552 16.33 23.29 -5.34
C PHE A 552 16.48 23.18 -6.86
N PRO A 553 15.88 22.15 -7.48
CA PRO A 553 16.13 21.83 -8.89
C PRO A 553 15.50 22.84 -9.87
N ALA A 554 14.48 23.56 -9.45
CA ALA A 554 13.73 24.51 -10.28
C ALA A 554 13.14 25.65 -9.45
N ALA A 555 12.74 26.73 -10.12
CA ALA A 555 11.83 27.71 -9.54
C ALA A 555 10.47 27.07 -9.23
N GLY A 556 9.82 27.49 -8.15
CA GLY A 556 8.51 26.98 -7.75
C GLY A 556 8.33 26.91 -6.24
N ASP A 557 7.25 26.27 -5.83
CA ASP A 557 6.94 26.05 -4.42
C ASP A 557 7.44 24.69 -3.93
N TYR A 558 7.87 24.66 -2.68
CA TYR A 558 8.35 23.49 -1.96
C TYR A 558 7.82 23.51 -0.52
N VAL A 559 7.99 22.40 0.20
CA VAL A 559 7.59 22.30 1.61
C VAL A 559 8.81 22.19 2.49
N ALA A 560 8.76 22.80 3.67
CA ALA A 560 9.59 22.35 4.78
C ALA A 560 8.78 22.09 6.04
N ASP A 561 9.07 20.98 6.71
CA ASP A 561 8.56 20.69 8.05
C ASP A 561 9.58 21.18 9.07
N VAL A 562 9.07 21.79 10.13
CA VAL A 562 9.81 22.14 11.33
C VAL A 562 9.13 21.49 12.52
N ALA A 563 9.87 20.73 13.32
CA ALA A 563 9.32 20.02 14.46
C ALA A 563 10.33 19.93 15.60
N LEU A 564 9.82 19.83 16.83
CA LEU A 564 10.64 19.56 18.01
C LEU A 564 10.66 18.05 18.28
N SER A 565 11.83 17.50 18.62
CA SER A 565 11.99 16.07 18.93
C SER A 565 11.01 15.59 20.00
N ALA A 566 10.75 16.42 21.02
CA ALA A 566 9.79 16.13 22.09
C ALA A 566 8.34 16.00 21.60
N ASN A 567 7.95 16.76 20.56
CA ASN A 567 6.62 16.66 19.97
C ASN A 567 6.45 15.34 19.21
N LEU A 568 7.54 14.77 18.69
CA LEU A 568 7.53 13.55 17.89
C LEU A 568 7.73 12.28 18.72
N ASP A 569 8.01 12.42 20.02
CA ASP A 569 8.11 11.28 20.93
C ASP A 569 6.71 10.79 21.30
N GLU A 570 6.31 9.62 20.79
CA GLU A 570 5.01 9.00 21.10
C GLU A 570 4.83 8.68 22.60
N ALA A 571 5.92 8.60 23.38
CA ALA A 571 5.86 8.44 24.83
C ALA A 571 5.81 9.78 25.59
N GLY A 572 5.86 10.91 24.86
CA GLY A 572 5.84 12.26 25.41
C GLY A 572 4.50 12.62 26.04
N THR A 573 4.52 13.59 26.95
CA THR A 573 3.30 14.13 27.57
C THR A 573 2.80 15.36 26.81
N PRO A 574 1.52 15.41 26.41
CA PRO A 574 0.90 16.58 25.80
C PRO A 574 1.02 17.84 26.67
N GLY A 575 1.30 18.98 26.04
CA GLY A 575 1.37 20.30 26.67
C GLY A 575 0.43 21.29 26.00
N ALA A 576 -0.05 22.29 26.75
CA ALA A 576 -1.02 23.26 26.26
C ALA A 576 -0.41 24.45 25.51
N ALA A 577 0.84 24.82 25.81
CA ALA A 577 1.49 26.00 25.22
C ALA A 577 2.18 25.64 23.89
N PRO A 578 1.97 26.42 22.82
CA PRO A 578 2.71 26.22 21.58
C PRO A 578 4.18 26.65 21.75
N GLN A 579 5.07 25.98 21.04
CA GLN A 579 6.48 26.34 20.93
C GLN A 579 6.78 26.83 19.52
N CYS A 580 7.32 28.04 19.42
CA CYS A 580 7.53 28.74 18.16
C CYS A 580 9.02 28.99 17.92
N VAL A 581 9.51 28.62 16.74
CA VAL A 581 10.87 28.90 16.29
C VAL A 581 10.87 29.99 15.22
N GLY A 582 11.91 30.82 15.24
CA GLY A 582 12.19 31.72 14.11
C GLY A 582 12.75 30.93 12.94
N VAL A 583 12.35 31.26 11.72
CA VAL A 583 12.87 30.66 10.49
C VAL A 583 13.28 31.79 9.55
N SER A 584 14.44 31.69 8.89
CA SER A 584 14.84 32.58 7.82
C SER A 584 15.37 31.81 6.62
N MET A 585 15.27 32.41 5.45
CA MET A 585 15.73 31.81 4.20
C MET A 585 16.59 32.80 3.42
N GLN A 586 17.75 32.36 2.92
CA GLN A 586 18.65 33.16 2.10
C GLN A 586 19.14 32.36 0.89
N ALA A 587 19.40 33.04 -0.22
CA ALA A 587 20.13 32.43 -1.32
C ALA A 587 21.60 32.26 -0.91
N VAL A 588 22.19 31.11 -1.22
CA VAL A 588 23.62 30.90 -1.04
C VAL A 588 24.31 31.39 -2.31
N SER A 589 25.16 32.42 -2.18
CA SER A 589 26.00 32.86 -3.30
C SER A 589 26.86 31.69 -3.78
N GLN A 590 26.89 31.47 -5.10
CA GLN A 590 27.72 30.43 -5.72
C GLN A 590 29.21 30.67 -5.47
#